data_AF-A0A4U2ZN62-F1
#
_entry.id   AF-A0A4U2ZN62-F1
#
_cell.length_a   1.000
_cell.length_b   1.000
_cell.length_c   1.000
_cell.angle_alpha   90.00
_cell.angle_beta   90.00
_cell.angle_gamma   90.00
#
_symmetry.space_group_name_H-M   'P 1'
#
loop_
_entity.id
_entity.type
_entity.pdbx_description
1 polymer ?
#
loop_
_entity_poly.entity_id
_entity_poly.type
_entity_poly.pdbx_seq_one_letter_code
_entity_poly.pdbx_strand_id
1 'polypeptide(L)'
;AKESFYSVKIQDPATNSEYYMDITGKGGYPIWVMNNREIKEQKISLNDAGSKGLTFLKDHKFTNMELFDSSQYDNIGVFTYVVNENGVRIYPEAIQMKIALDDGSIVGFSAKEYLASHQKRTIPSAKLTAAEARKKINPDVKVMEERKAVVVNDLHNEVLCYEYIGTLGKDTYQIFINANSGAEEKVKKMQAVEKIYD
;
A
#
# COMPACT_ATOMS: atom_id res chain seq x y z
N ALA A 1 -14.57 -16.56 -16.34
CA ALA A 1 -14.12 -17.81 -15.68
C ALA A 1 -14.31 -17.63 -14.19
N LYS A 2 -14.84 -18.61 -13.47
CA LYS A 2 -14.84 -18.58 -11.99
C LYS A 2 -13.36 -18.59 -11.59
N GLU A 3 -12.85 -17.51 -11.00
CA GLU A 3 -11.48 -17.51 -10.48
C GLU A 3 -11.39 -18.61 -9.42
N SER A 4 -10.57 -19.62 -9.68
CA SER A 4 -10.36 -20.72 -8.75
C SER A 4 -9.23 -20.36 -7.79
N PHE A 5 -9.44 -20.63 -6.51
CA PHE A 5 -8.43 -20.54 -5.47
C PHE A 5 -8.52 -21.78 -4.57
N TYR A 6 -7.41 -22.07 -3.89
CA TYR A 6 -7.35 -23.10 -2.87
C TYR A 6 -7.16 -22.42 -1.52
N SER A 7 -8.02 -22.76 -0.57
CA SER A 7 -7.85 -22.36 0.83
C SER A 7 -7.15 -23.47 1.60
N VAL A 8 -6.08 -23.10 2.30
CA VAL A 8 -5.24 -24.02 3.06
C VAL A 8 -5.22 -23.56 4.51
N LYS A 9 -5.43 -24.51 5.43
CA LYS A 9 -5.16 -24.36 6.85
C LYS A 9 -3.91 -25.16 7.19
N ILE A 10 -2.91 -24.50 7.77
CA ILE A 10 -1.67 -25.14 8.22
C ILE A 10 -1.60 -25.01 9.73
N GLN A 11 -1.44 -26.12 10.42
CA GLN A 11 -1.20 -26.16 11.87
C GLN A 11 0.26 -26.51 12.09
N ASP A 12 0.99 -25.65 12.79
CA ASP A 12 2.35 -25.94 13.22
C ASP A 12 2.31 -26.53 14.64
N PRO A 13 2.57 -27.84 14.80
CA PRO A 13 2.53 -28.49 16.11
C PRO A 13 3.64 -28.02 17.06
N ALA A 14 4.75 -27.46 16.55
CA ALA A 14 5.84 -26.99 17.39
C ALA A 14 5.50 -25.68 18.11
N THR A 15 4.77 -24.79 17.43
CA THR A 15 4.39 -23.48 17.96
C THR A 15 2.92 -23.37 18.35
N ASN A 16 2.12 -24.41 18.06
CA ASN A 16 0.66 -24.41 18.13
C ASN A 16 0.03 -23.23 17.34
N SER A 17 0.71 -22.76 16.29
CA SER A 17 0.24 -21.68 15.43
C SER A 17 -0.66 -22.20 14.33
N GLU A 18 -1.68 -21.43 13.97
CA GLU A 18 -2.55 -21.70 12.84
C GLU A 18 -2.36 -20.63 11.77
N TYR A 19 -2.05 -21.09 10.55
CA TYR A 19 -1.97 -20.26 9.36
C TYR A 19 -3.15 -20.57 8.44
N TYR A 20 -3.73 -19.52 7.91
CA TYR A 20 -4.74 -19.57 6.87
C TYR A 20 -4.17 -18.91 5.62
N MET A 21 -4.35 -19.55 4.47
CA MET A 21 -3.81 -19.05 3.21
C MET A 21 -4.77 -19.33 2.07
N ASP A 22 -4.94 -18.35 1.19
CA ASP A 22 -5.58 -18.53 -0.11
C ASP A 22 -4.53 -18.43 -1.21
N ILE A 23 -4.56 -19.38 -2.15
CA ILE A 23 -3.61 -19.49 -3.25
C ILE A 23 -4.36 -19.52 -4.57
N THR A 24 -3.90 -18.80 -5.59
CA THR A 24 -4.50 -18.85 -6.93
C THR A 24 -4.42 -20.26 -7.50
N GLY A 25 -5.54 -20.75 -8.04
CA GLY A 25 -5.59 -22.08 -8.67
C GLY A 25 -4.70 -22.17 -9.91
N LYS A 26 -4.50 -21.03 -10.59
CA LYS A 26 -3.55 -20.89 -11.70
C LYS A 26 -2.30 -20.14 -11.23
N GLY A 27 -1.13 -20.73 -11.44
CA GLY A 27 0.16 -20.11 -11.14
C GLY A 27 0.63 -20.26 -9.68
N GLY A 28 -0.27 -20.59 -8.74
CA GLY A 28 0.10 -20.88 -7.36
C GLY A 28 0.58 -19.66 -6.57
N TYR A 29 0.05 -18.47 -6.86
CA TYR A 29 0.43 -17.25 -6.18
C TYR A 29 -0.33 -17.09 -4.85
N PRO A 30 0.34 -16.68 -3.76
CA PRO A 30 -0.33 -16.37 -2.51
C PRO A 30 -1.22 -15.14 -2.69
N ILE A 31 -2.53 -15.30 -2.47
CA ILE A 31 -3.50 -14.21 -2.50
C ILE A 31 -3.52 -13.53 -1.14
N TRP A 32 -3.64 -14.35 -0.09
CA TRP A 32 -3.85 -13.89 1.27
C TRP A 32 -3.23 -14.89 2.25
N VAL A 33 -2.65 -14.40 3.34
CA VAL A 33 -2.10 -15.18 4.44
C VAL A 33 -2.47 -14.51 5.76
N MET A 34 -2.80 -15.31 6.77
CA MET A 34 -2.96 -14.84 8.15
C MET A 34 -2.42 -15.88 9.13
N ASN A 35 -1.63 -15.40 10.08
CA ASN A 35 -1.24 -16.13 11.28
C ASN A 35 -1.91 -15.46 12.48
N ASN A 36 -2.75 -16.20 13.19
CA ASN A 36 -3.49 -15.67 14.34
C ASN A 36 -2.71 -15.81 15.67
N ARG A 37 -1.38 -15.94 15.63
CA ARG A 37 -0.57 -15.94 16.85
C ARG A 37 -0.71 -14.60 17.59
N GLU A 38 -0.59 -14.66 18.91
CA GLU A 38 -0.53 -13.47 19.76
C GLU A 38 0.87 -12.83 19.70
N ILE A 39 0.95 -11.50 19.70
CA ILE A 39 2.21 -10.74 19.77
C ILE A 39 2.21 -9.92 21.06
N LYS A 40 3.03 -10.34 22.03
CA LYS A 40 2.98 -9.84 23.41
C LYS A 40 3.83 -8.61 23.68
N GLU A 41 4.85 -8.39 22.87
CA GLU A 41 5.81 -7.31 23.07
C GLU A 41 6.31 -6.75 21.73
N GLN A 42 6.83 -5.53 21.78
CA GLN A 42 7.51 -4.89 20.67
C GLN A 42 9.02 -4.89 20.94
N LYS A 43 9.80 -5.47 20.02
CA LYS A 43 11.27 -5.47 20.04
C LYS A 43 11.91 -4.75 18.86
N ILE A 44 11.17 -4.56 17.77
CA ILE A 44 11.64 -3.83 16.59
C ILE A 44 10.78 -2.59 16.34
N SER A 45 11.39 -1.57 15.75
CA SER A 45 10.67 -0.36 15.39
C SER A 45 9.74 -0.60 14.19
N LEU A 46 8.73 0.27 14.01
CA LEU A 46 7.88 0.25 12.83
C LEU A 46 8.68 0.43 11.54
N ASN A 47 9.75 1.24 11.58
CA ASN A 47 10.65 1.45 10.44
C ASN A 47 11.44 0.16 10.07
N ASP A 48 11.97 -0.55 11.06
CA ASP A 48 12.67 -1.81 10.83
C ASP A 48 11.73 -2.88 10.27
N ALA A 49 10.52 -2.97 10.82
CA ALA A 49 9.47 -3.85 10.32
C ALA A 49 9.09 -3.50 8.86
N GLY A 50 8.91 -2.22 8.55
CA GLY A 50 8.62 -1.74 7.20
C GLY A 50 9.70 -2.15 6.19
N SER A 51 10.96 -2.05 6.59
CA SER A 51 12.12 -2.46 5.77
C SER A 51 12.19 -3.98 5.59
N LYS A 52 11.91 -4.77 6.65
CA LYS A 52 11.78 -6.24 6.55
C LYS A 52 10.69 -6.65 5.55
N GLY A 53 9.56 -5.94 5.51
CA GLY A 53 8.52 -6.19 4.52
C GLY A 53 8.99 -5.95 3.08
N LEU A 54 9.74 -4.87 2.82
CA LEU A 54 10.33 -4.64 1.49
C LEU A 54 11.30 -5.75 1.08
N THR A 55 12.14 -6.22 2.01
CA THR A 55 13.03 -7.36 1.76
C THR A 55 12.25 -8.62 1.43
N PHE A 56 11.22 -8.94 2.22
CA PHE A 56 10.35 -10.09 1.98
C PHE A 56 9.72 -10.02 0.58
N LEU A 57 9.15 -8.88 0.20
CA LEU A 57 8.54 -8.69 -1.13
C LEU A 57 9.55 -8.93 -2.26
N LYS A 58 10.74 -8.34 -2.14
CA LYS A 58 11.82 -8.51 -3.11
C LYS A 58 12.24 -9.98 -3.26
N ASP A 59 12.44 -10.68 -2.14
CA ASP A 59 12.87 -12.08 -2.13
C ASP A 59 11.79 -13.02 -2.74
N HIS A 60 10.52 -12.61 -2.67
CA HIS A 60 9.38 -13.32 -3.24
C HIS A 60 8.95 -12.79 -4.61
N LYS A 61 9.84 -12.06 -5.31
CA LYS A 61 9.66 -11.60 -6.70
C LYS A 61 8.59 -10.50 -6.90
N PHE A 62 8.16 -9.84 -5.84
CA PHE A 62 7.43 -8.57 -5.93
C PHE A 62 8.45 -7.44 -6.04
N THR A 63 8.75 -7.04 -7.26
CA THR A 63 9.79 -6.04 -7.56
C THR A 63 9.21 -4.64 -7.62
N ASN A 64 10.10 -3.63 -7.50
CA ASN A 64 9.74 -2.21 -7.59
C ASN A 64 8.70 -1.75 -6.56
N MET A 65 8.61 -2.41 -5.41
CA MET A 65 7.70 -2.01 -4.34
C MET A 65 8.28 -0.84 -3.54
N GLU A 66 7.42 0.11 -3.20
CA GLU A 66 7.70 1.24 -2.30
C GLU A 66 6.73 1.18 -1.11
N LEU A 67 7.21 1.50 0.10
CA LEU A 67 6.34 1.68 1.25
C LEU A 67 5.48 2.94 1.06
N PHE A 68 4.16 2.76 1.01
CA PHE A 68 3.21 3.86 0.85
C PHE A 68 2.66 4.34 2.19
N ASP A 69 2.21 3.41 3.05
CA ASP A 69 1.54 3.73 4.31
C ASP A 69 1.98 2.73 5.38
N SER A 70 2.07 3.22 6.62
CA SER A 70 2.42 2.41 7.79
C SER A 70 1.67 2.90 9.01
N SER A 71 1.09 1.99 9.76
CA SER A 71 0.46 2.25 11.05
C SER A 71 0.80 1.13 12.02
N GLN A 72 0.68 1.39 13.31
CA GLN A 72 0.87 0.41 14.35
C GLN A 72 -0.45 0.17 15.07
N TYR A 73 -0.76 -1.10 15.34
CA TYR A 73 -1.86 -1.51 16.20
C TYR A 73 -1.32 -2.54 17.19
N ASP A 74 -1.31 -2.19 18.47
CA ASP A 74 -0.62 -2.94 19.52
C ASP A 74 0.84 -3.23 19.13
N ASN A 75 1.24 -4.50 19.12
CA ASN A 75 2.58 -4.95 18.75
C ASN A 75 2.65 -5.41 17.27
N ILE A 76 1.77 -4.92 16.41
CA ILE A 76 1.73 -5.27 14.97
C ILE A 76 1.86 -4.00 14.13
N GLY A 77 2.83 -3.99 13.22
CA GLY A 77 2.89 -3.00 12.15
C GLY A 77 2.01 -3.42 10.97
N VAL A 78 1.18 -2.50 10.49
CA VAL A 78 0.33 -2.66 9.31
C VAL A 78 0.87 -1.76 8.21
N PHE A 79 1.25 -2.37 7.09
CA PHE A 79 1.94 -1.69 5.99
C PHE A 79 1.18 -1.86 4.69
N THR A 80 1.16 -0.81 3.88
CA THR A 80 0.76 -0.87 2.48
C THR A 80 1.95 -0.53 1.62
N TYR A 81 2.29 -1.43 0.71
CA TYR A 81 3.30 -1.23 -0.32
C TYR A 81 2.62 -1.07 -1.66
N VAL A 82 3.15 -0.23 -2.53
CA VAL A 82 2.65 -0.04 -3.90
C VAL A 82 3.79 -0.20 -4.89
N VAL A 83 3.48 -0.67 -6.10
CA VAL A 83 4.46 -0.66 -7.19
C VAL A 83 4.83 0.77 -7.53
N ASN A 84 6.12 1.03 -7.75
CA ASN A 84 6.66 2.28 -8.26
C ASN A 84 7.36 2.04 -9.61
N GLU A 85 6.75 2.51 -10.68
CA GLU A 85 7.33 2.46 -12.02
C GLU A 85 7.92 3.81 -12.39
N ASN A 86 9.25 3.92 -12.43
CA ASN A 86 9.97 5.13 -12.85
C ASN A 86 9.53 6.42 -12.11
N GLY A 87 9.27 6.32 -10.81
CA GLY A 87 8.82 7.44 -9.99
C GLY A 87 7.31 7.68 -9.99
N VAL A 88 6.52 6.78 -10.59
CA VAL A 88 5.05 6.82 -10.58
C VAL A 88 4.53 5.69 -9.70
N ARG A 89 3.81 6.04 -8.62
CA ARG A 89 3.16 5.06 -7.75
C ARG A 89 1.91 4.48 -8.42
N ILE A 90 1.78 3.16 -8.45
CA ILE A 90 0.64 2.46 -9.05
C ILE A 90 -0.22 1.92 -7.90
N TYR A 91 -1.15 2.74 -7.42
CA TYR A 91 -2.03 2.39 -6.29
C TYR A 91 -2.91 1.14 -6.51
N PRO A 92 -3.38 0.84 -7.74
CA PRO A 92 -4.08 -0.42 -7.99
C PRO A 92 -3.22 -1.66 -7.71
N GLU A 93 -1.89 -1.54 -7.81
CA GLU A 93 -0.94 -2.62 -7.55
C GLU A 93 -0.37 -2.52 -6.14
N ALA A 94 -1.27 -2.63 -5.16
CA ALA A 94 -0.94 -2.60 -3.75
C ALA A 94 -0.79 -4.00 -3.15
N ILE A 95 0.10 -4.11 -2.17
CA ILE A 95 0.24 -5.27 -1.29
C ILE A 95 0.17 -4.78 0.16
N GLN A 96 -0.68 -5.42 0.95
CA GLN A 96 -0.83 -5.14 2.37
C GLN A 96 -0.14 -6.22 3.19
N MET A 97 0.56 -5.82 4.25
CA MET A 97 1.25 -6.74 5.14
C MET A 97 1.02 -6.37 6.60
N LYS A 98 0.92 -7.40 7.44
CA LYS A 98 1.01 -7.27 8.89
C LYS A 98 2.29 -7.93 9.35
N ILE A 99 3.12 -7.18 10.07
CA ILE A 99 4.43 -7.62 10.54
C ILE A 99 4.43 -7.53 12.05
N ALA A 100 4.74 -8.64 12.70
CA ALA A 100 4.84 -8.70 14.14
C ALA A 100 6.08 -7.93 14.60
N LEU A 101 5.92 -7.06 15.60
CA LEU A 101 6.99 -6.20 16.08
C LEU A 101 7.87 -6.89 17.14
N ASP A 102 7.59 -8.12 17.54
CA ASP A 102 8.44 -8.92 18.43
C ASP A 102 9.66 -9.53 17.71
N ASP A 103 9.47 -10.05 16.48
CA ASP A 103 10.52 -10.75 15.74
C ASP A 103 10.62 -10.32 14.26
N GLY A 104 9.65 -9.56 13.74
CA GLY A 104 9.58 -9.13 12.35
C GLY A 104 9.03 -10.18 11.39
N SER A 105 8.40 -11.24 11.90
CA SER A 105 7.71 -12.24 11.08
C SER A 105 6.45 -11.65 10.43
N ILE A 106 6.15 -12.14 9.23
CA ILE A 106 4.93 -11.76 8.51
C ILE A 106 3.77 -12.56 9.08
N VAL A 107 2.87 -11.87 9.78
CA VAL A 107 1.65 -12.46 10.38
C VAL A 107 0.40 -12.19 9.55
N GLY A 108 0.50 -11.34 8.53
CA GLY A 108 -0.55 -11.13 7.55
C GLY A 108 -0.01 -10.66 6.22
N PHE A 109 -0.64 -11.09 5.13
CA PHE A 109 -0.27 -10.71 3.77
C PHE A 109 -1.53 -10.69 2.90
N SER A 110 -1.66 -9.69 2.04
CA SER A 110 -2.69 -9.63 1.00
C SER A 110 -2.09 -9.02 -0.25
N ALA A 111 -2.01 -9.82 -1.32
CA ALA A 111 -1.65 -9.37 -2.66
C ALA A 111 -2.87 -9.36 -3.59
N LYS A 112 -4.08 -9.32 -3.05
CA LYS A 112 -5.32 -9.37 -3.83
C LYS A 112 -5.39 -8.26 -4.88
N GLU A 113 -5.13 -7.02 -4.48
CA GLU A 113 -5.12 -5.84 -5.36
C GLU A 113 -4.04 -5.98 -6.42
N TYR A 114 -2.80 -6.26 -6.01
CA TYR A 114 -1.70 -6.56 -6.92
C TYR A 114 -2.07 -7.63 -7.95
N LEU A 115 -2.55 -8.80 -7.54
CA LEU A 115 -2.87 -9.90 -8.46
C LEU A 115 -4.03 -9.58 -9.41
N ALA A 116 -4.98 -8.75 -8.99
CA ALA A 116 -6.12 -8.34 -9.81
C ALA A 116 -5.75 -7.26 -10.84
N SER A 117 -4.79 -6.39 -10.52
CA SER A 117 -4.45 -5.22 -11.34
C SER A 117 -3.09 -5.30 -12.04
N HIS A 118 -2.21 -6.21 -11.63
CA HIS A 118 -0.85 -6.27 -12.15
C HIS A 118 -0.82 -6.69 -13.61
N GLN A 119 -0.29 -5.80 -14.43
CA GLN A 119 -0.17 -6.00 -15.87
C GLN A 119 0.97 -5.15 -16.42
N LYS A 120 1.46 -5.51 -17.61
CA LYS A 120 2.36 -4.63 -18.33
C LYS A 120 1.60 -3.36 -18.71
N ARG A 121 2.02 -2.21 -18.18
CA ARG A 121 1.38 -0.92 -18.41
C ARG A 121 2.25 0.02 -19.22
N THR A 122 1.60 0.88 -20.00
CA THR A 122 2.21 2.08 -20.56
C THR A 122 1.60 3.26 -19.84
N ILE A 123 2.41 3.97 -19.04
CA ILE A 123 1.94 5.15 -18.32
C ILE A 123 1.75 6.29 -19.34
N PRO A 124 0.55 6.89 -19.45
CA PRO A 124 0.31 7.96 -20.40
C PRO A 124 1.12 9.21 -20.03
N SER A 125 1.36 10.09 -20.99
CA SER A 125 1.92 11.41 -20.70
C SER A 125 0.88 12.31 -20.04
N ALA A 126 1.34 13.19 -19.14
CA ALA A 126 0.51 14.24 -18.55
C ALA A 126 0.33 15.39 -19.55
N LYS A 127 -0.89 15.91 -19.69
CA LYS A 127 -1.15 17.14 -20.45
C LYS A 127 -0.91 18.40 -19.62
N LEU A 128 -1.11 18.31 -18.32
CA LEU A 128 -0.85 19.39 -17.37
C LEU A 128 0.53 19.20 -16.75
N THR A 129 1.18 20.30 -16.43
CA THR A 129 2.31 20.32 -15.49
C THR A 129 1.80 20.16 -14.06
N ALA A 130 2.69 19.74 -13.16
CA ALA A 130 2.35 19.67 -11.75
C ALA A 130 2.00 21.05 -11.16
N ALA A 131 2.64 22.13 -11.63
CA ALA A 131 2.29 23.48 -11.20
C ALA A 131 0.86 23.89 -11.62
N GLU A 132 0.40 23.46 -12.80
CA GLU A 132 -0.97 23.71 -13.27
C GLU A 132 -1.99 22.87 -12.50
N ALA A 133 -1.69 21.60 -12.23
CA ALA A 133 -2.53 20.74 -11.40
C ALA A 133 -2.62 21.27 -9.96
N ARG A 134 -1.52 21.77 -9.38
CA ARG A 134 -1.49 22.37 -8.05
C ARG A 134 -2.45 23.56 -7.91
N LYS A 135 -2.64 24.36 -8.96
CA LYS A 135 -3.58 25.50 -8.96
C LYS A 135 -5.05 25.07 -8.85
N LYS A 136 -5.35 23.77 -9.04
CA LYS A 136 -6.71 23.21 -8.88
C LYS A 136 -7.04 22.89 -7.43
N ILE A 137 -6.02 22.78 -6.56
CA ILE A 137 -6.19 22.52 -5.13
C ILE A 137 -6.63 23.81 -4.43
N ASN A 138 -7.44 23.68 -3.37
CA ASN A 138 -7.79 24.79 -2.49
C ASN A 138 -6.51 25.56 -2.05
N PRO A 139 -6.44 26.88 -2.26
CA PRO A 139 -5.25 27.69 -1.97
C PRO A 139 -4.82 27.67 -0.49
N ASP A 140 -5.73 27.34 0.44
CA ASP A 140 -5.41 27.24 1.87
C ASP A 140 -4.60 25.98 2.21
N VAL A 141 -4.51 25.01 1.29
CA VAL A 141 -3.72 23.79 1.47
C VAL A 141 -2.23 24.09 1.31
N LYS A 142 -1.50 23.87 2.40
CA LYS A 142 -0.03 23.93 2.42
C LYS A 142 0.53 22.59 1.95
N VAL A 143 0.75 22.47 0.65
CA VAL A 143 1.38 21.28 0.05
C VAL A 143 2.84 21.17 0.48
N MET A 144 3.24 19.96 0.85
CA MET A 144 4.56 19.59 1.35
C MET A 144 5.25 18.58 0.44
N GLU A 145 4.48 17.67 -0.18
CA GLU A 145 5.00 16.70 -1.15
C GLU A 145 4.19 16.71 -2.44
N GLU A 146 4.86 16.37 -3.53
CA GLU A 146 4.30 16.22 -4.87
C GLU A 146 4.90 14.95 -5.51
N ARG A 147 4.05 14.09 -6.05
CA ARG A 147 4.44 12.87 -6.77
C ARG A 147 3.51 12.60 -7.94
N LYS A 148 3.87 11.66 -8.81
CA LYS A 148 2.95 11.11 -9.81
C LYS A 148 2.38 9.79 -9.32
N ALA A 149 1.11 9.56 -9.62
CA ALA A 149 0.40 8.37 -9.21
C ALA A 149 -0.60 7.92 -10.27
N VAL A 150 -0.79 6.61 -10.42
CA VAL A 150 -1.95 6.03 -11.09
C VAL A 150 -2.93 5.60 -10.01
N VAL A 151 -4.18 6.02 -10.15
CA VAL A 151 -5.29 5.65 -9.26
C VAL A 151 -6.49 5.17 -10.10
N VAL A 152 -7.38 4.41 -9.48
CA VAL A 152 -8.70 4.10 -10.08
C VAL A 152 -9.69 5.19 -9.69
N ASN A 153 -10.32 5.82 -10.67
CA ASN A 153 -11.37 6.81 -10.42
C ASN A 153 -12.75 6.17 -10.20
N ASP A 154 -13.77 6.97 -9.91
CA ASP A 154 -15.14 6.50 -9.66
C ASP A 154 -15.77 5.75 -10.85
N LEU A 155 -15.29 6.03 -12.07
CA LEU A 155 -15.69 5.32 -13.29
C LEU A 155 -14.91 4.01 -13.51
N HIS A 156 -14.15 3.56 -12.52
CA HIS A 156 -13.32 2.35 -12.55
C HIS A 156 -12.22 2.37 -13.63
N ASN A 157 -11.76 3.56 -14.02
CA ASN A 157 -10.66 3.73 -14.96
C ASN A 157 -9.38 4.10 -14.23
N GLU A 158 -8.26 3.50 -14.66
CA GLU A 158 -6.94 3.94 -14.24
C GLU A 158 -6.61 5.30 -14.87
N VAL A 159 -6.28 6.27 -14.03
CA VAL A 159 -5.95 7.64 -14.45
C VAL A 159 -4.62 8.09 -13.84
N LEU A 160 -3.79 8.73 -14.66
CA LEU A 160 -2.57 9.39 -14.18
C LEU A 160 -2.95 10.67 -13.45
N CYS A 161 -2.44 10.83 -12.24
CA CYS A 161 -2.64 11.96 -11.37
C CYS A 161 -1.30 12.53 -10.87
N TYR A 162 -1.35 13.79 -10.48
CA TYR A 162 -0.42 14.36 -9.52
C TYR A 162 -0.99 14.14 -8.11
N GLU A 163 -0.22 13.46 -7.28
CA GLU A 163 -0.47 13.26 -5.86
C GLU A 163 0.18 14.42 -5.08
N TYR A 164 -0.60 15.05 -4.21
CA TYR A 164 -0.14 16.08 -3.30
C TYR A 164 -0.44 15.69 -1.86
N ILE A 165 0.58 15.75 -1.01
CA ILE A 165 0.41 15.69 0.44
C ILE A 165 0.49 17.12 0.98
N GLY A 166 -0.53 17.54 1.71
CA GLY A 166 -0.56 18.89 2.27
C GLY A 166 -1.39 18.98 3.54
N THR A 167 -1.24 20.09 4.26
CA THR A 167 -2.00 20.35 5.48
C THR A 167 -3.04 21.44 5.27
N LEU A 168 -4.21 21.27 5.89
CA LEU A 168 -5.25 22.28 6.01
C LEU A 168 -5.66 22.37 7.48
N GLY A 169 -5.27 23.46 8.14
CA GLY A 169 -5.36 23.56 9.59
C GLY A 169 -4.41 22.56 10.28
N LYS A 170 -4.97 21.66 11.10
CA LYS A 170 -4.23 20.61 11.82
C LYS A 170 -4.25 19.24 11.13
N ASP A 171 -4.96 19.14 10.03
CA ASP A 171 -5.23 17.89 9.35
C ASP A 171 -4.34 17.77 8.09
N THR A 172 -3.81 16.56 7.86
CA THR A 172 -3.06 16.22 6.65
C THR A 172 -3.98 15.56 5.64
N TYR A 173 -3.88 15.95 4.39
CA TYR A 173 -4.65 15.44 3.26
C TYR A 173 -3.73 14.95 2.16
N GLN A 174 -4.14 13.86 1.54
CA GLN A 174 -3.61 13.34 0.29
C GLN A 174 -4.64 13.63 -0.81
N ILE A 175 -4.22 14.37 -1.83
CA ILE A 175 -5.08 14.89 -2.89
C ILE A 175 -4.56 14.42 -4.24
N PHE A 176 -5.43 13.88 -5.08
CA PHE A 176 -5.10 13.39 -6.42
C PHE A 176 -5.78 14.28 -7.46
N ILE A 177 -4.98 14.99 -8.25
CA ILE A 177 -5.46 15.81 -9.37
C ILE A 177 -5.11 15.12 -10.69
N ASN A 178 -6.12 14.86 -11.52
CA ASN A 178 -5.96 14.24 -12.82
C ASN A 178 -4.95 15.02 -13.68
N ALA A 179 -3.90 14.34 -14.14
CA ALA A 179 -2.80 14.96 -14.87
C ALA A 179 -3.17 15.39 -16.31
N ASN A 180 -4.38 15.07 -16.77
CA ASN A 180 -4.90 15.43 -18.09
C ASN A 180 -6.02 16.47 -18.02
N SER A 181 -7.00 16.29 -17.13
CA SER A 181 -8.18 17.18 -17.03
C SER A 181 -8.03 18.25 -15.94
N GLY A 182 -7.19 18.01 -14.94
CA GLY A 182 -7.11 18.85 -13.74
C GLY A 182 -8.29 18.68 -12.78
N ALA A 183 -9.14 17.66 -13.00
CA ALA A 183 -10.18 17.29 -12.07
C ALA A 183 -9.58 16.69 -10.79
N GLU A 184 -10.20 16.93 -9.65
CA GLU A 184 -9.88 16.22 -8.41
C GLU A 184 -10.49 14.83 -8.47
N GLU A 185 -9.66 13.79 -8.48
CA GLU A 185 -10.09 12.39 -8.56
C GLU A 185 -10.34 11.79 -7.18
N LYS A 186 -9.58 12.23 -6.17
CA LYS A 186 -9.69 11.71 -4.80
C LYS A 186 -9.07 12.65 -3.78
N VAL A 187 -9.71 12.78 -2.61
CA VAL A 187 -9.16 13.43 -1.42
C VAL A 187 -9.29 12.48 -0.24
N LYS A 188 -8.18 12.19 0.42
CA LYS A 188 -8.12 11.35 1.62
C LYS A 188 -7.55 12.17 2.77
N LYS A 189 -8.30 12.29 3.85
CA LYS A 189 -7.73 12.74 5.14
C LYS A 189 -6.83 11.64 5.67
N MET A 190 -5.57 11.95 5.91
CA MET A 190 -4.61 11.01 6.48
C MET A 190 -4.83 10.95 7.99
N GLN A 191 -4.79 9.74 8.56
CA GLN A 191 -4.72 9.60 10.01
C GLN A 191 -3.38 10.18 10.47
N ALA A 192 -3.36 10.86 11.61
CA ALA A 192 -2.13 11.38 12.15
C ALA A 192 -1.15 10.21 12.31
N VAL A 193 0.08 10.35 11.80
CA VAL A 193 1.18 9.46 12.18
C VAL A 193 1.22 9.54 13.71
N GLU A 194 0.94 8.43 14.39
CA GLU A 194 0.92 8.43 15.85
C GLU A 194 2.22 9.04 16.35
N LYS A 195 2.11 9.88 17.38
CA LYS A 195 3.27 10.47 18.04
C LYS A 195 4.20 9.33 18.43
N ILE A 196 5.43 9.37 17.92
CA ILE A 196 6.53 8.65 18.54
C ILE A 196 6.59 9.20 19.96
N TYR A 197 6.18 8.40 20.93
CA TYR A 197 6.46 8.70 22.34
C TYR A 197 7.94 8.39 22.52
N ASP A 198 8.74 9.45 22.69
CA ASP A 198 10.10 9.34 23.24
C ASP A 198 10.07 8.73 24.65
#